data_AF-A0A7C9P3B1-F1
#
_entry.id   AF-A0A7C9P3B1-F1
#
_cell.length_a   1.000
_cell.length_b   1.000
_cell.length_c   1.000
_cell.angle_alpha   90.00
_cell.angle_beta   90.00
_cell.angle_gamma   90.00
#
_symmetry.space_group_name_H-M   'P 1'
#
loop_
_entity.id
_entity.type
_entity.pdbx_description
1 polymer ?
#
loop_
_entity_poly.entity_id
_entity_poly.type
_entity_poly.pdbx_seq_one_letter_code
_entity_poly.pdbx_strand_id
1 'polypeptide(L)'
;MRPFLPGKKLSVLQSLRSVADVLRIVESDAQVQQSLESANASAQESLRLVEKQYALGAASYVQLLTAQQQAQQNRINLIAAQAQRLVDSAALYQAMGGGDVS
;
A
#
# COMPACT_ATOMS: atom_id res chain seq x y z
N MET A 1 -39.96 -36.62 -5.36
CA MET A 1 -38.75 -36.61 -4.49
C MET A 1 -37.97 -35.34 -4.79
N ARG A 2 -37.95 -34.36 -3.88
CA ARG A 2 -37.11 -33.16 -4.02
C ARG A 2 -35.76 -33.45 -3.34
N PRO A 3 -34.62 -33.33 -4.05
CA PRO A 3 -33.32 -33.64 -3.49
C PRO A 3 -32.90 -32.62 -2.43
N PHE A 4 -32.32 -33.13 -1.34
CA PHE A 4 -31.64 -32.40 -0.29
C PHE A 4 -30.39 -31.72 -0.88
N LEU A 5 -30.22 -30.41 -0.68
CA LEU A 5 -29.03 -29.65 -1.09
C LEU A 5 -28.01 -29.63 0.07
N PRO A 6 -27.01 -30.53 0.11
CA PRO A 6 -25.93 -30.47 1.11
C PRO A 6 -24.97 -29.28 0.95
N GLY A 7 -25.17 -28.38 -0.02
CA GLY A 7 -24.19 -27.36 -0.41
C GLY A 7 -24.18 -26.04 0.38
N LYS A 8 -25.21 -25.72 1.19
CA LYS A 8 -25.32 -24.37 1.80
C LYS A 8 -24.25 -24.07 2.85
N LYS A 9 -23.80 -25.07 3.62
CA LYS A 9 -22.75 -24.88 4.64
C LYS A 9 -21.38 -24.65 4.01
N LEU A 10 -21.09 -25.30 2.88
CA LEU A 10 -19.84 -25.12 2.16
C LEU A 10 -19.71 -23.69 1.60
N SER A 11 -20.80 -23.17 1.03
CA SER A 11 -20.84 -21.82 0.45
C SER A 11 -20.58 -20.73 1.51
N VAL A 12 -21.20 -20.81 2.69
CA VAL A 12 -20.97 -19.84 3.78
C VAL A 12 -19.52 -19.86 4.27
N LEU A 13 -18.94 -21.05 4.45
CA LEU A 13 -17.54 -21.18 4.87
C LEU A 13 -16.57 -20.63 3.81
N GLN A 14 -16.92 -20.78 2.53
CA GLN A 14 -16.12 -20.25 1.43
C GLN A 14 -16.21 -18.73 1.36
N SER A 15 -17.39 -18.14 1.49
CA SER A 15 -17.57 -16.68 1.56
C SER A 15 -16.84 -16.07 2.76
N LEU A 16 -16.90 -16.69 3.94
CA LEU A 16 -16.16 -16.23 5.13
C LEU A 16 -14.64 -16.30 4.93
N ARG A 17 -14.15 -17.34 4.25
CA ARG A 17 -12.72 -17.47 3.92
C ARG A 17 -12.27 -16.39 2.94
N SER A 18 -13.07 -16.09 1.91
CA SER A 18 -12.78 -15.00 0.97
C SER A 18 -12.73 -13.63 1.66
N VAL A 19 -13.63 -13.36 2.61
CA VAL A 19 -13.59 -12.12 3.39
C VAL A 19 -12.34 -12.06 4.28
N ALA A 20 -11.98 -13.15 4.94
CA ALA A 20 -10.77 -13.21 5.76
C ALA A 20 -9.50 -12.98 4.93
N ASP A 21 -9.44 -13.53 3.70
CA ASP A 21 -8.32 -13.31 2.78
C ASP A 21 -8.23 -11.84 2.36
N VAL A 22 -9.36 -11.21 2.02
CA VAL A 22 -9.42 -9.77 1.69
C VAL A 22 -8.97 -8.89 2.87
N LEU A 23 -9.46 -9.16 4.08
CA LEU A 23 -9.08 -8.39 5.27
C LEU A 23 -7.57 -8.48 5.53
N ARG A 24 -6.98 -9.66 5.34
CA ARG A 24 -5.54 -9.87 5.52
C ARG A 24 -4.71 -9.11 4.47
N ILE A 25 -5.21 -9.01 3.23
CA ILE A 25 -4.57 -8.21 2.17
C ILE A 25 -4.62 -6.74 2.55
N VAL A 26 -5.79 -6.20 2.91
CA VAL A 26 -5.96 -4.80 3.29
C VAL A 26 -5.09 -4.40 4.50
N GLU A 27 -5.00 -5.27 5.51
CA GLU A 27 -4.12 -5.03 6.67
C GLU A 27 -2.64 -4.97 6.26
N SER A 28 -2.21 -5.92 5.42
CA SER A 28 -0.85 -5.93 4.89
C SER A 28 -0.54 -4.67 4.08
N ASP A 29 -1.48 -4.21 3.25
CA ASP A 29 -1.33 -3.00 2.44
C ASP A 29 -1.24 -1.75 3.31
N ALA A 30 -2.03 -1.68 4.38
CA ALA A 30 -1.99 -0.58 5.34
C ALA A 30 -0.61 -0.50 6.05
N GLN A 31 -0.06 -1.65 6.45
CA GLN A 31 1.25 -1.71 7.10
C GLN A 31 2.40 -1.29 6.14
N VAL A 32 2.33 -1.71 4.88
CA VAL A 32 3.27 -1.28 3.84
C VAL A 32 3.16 0.22 3.59
N GLN A 33 1.94 0.75 3.47
CA GLN A 33 1.71 2.18 3.27
C GLN A 33 2.30 3.01 4.42
N GLN A 34 2.02 2.63 5.68
CA GLN A 34 2.56 3.33 6.85
C GLN A 34 4.10 3.32 6.86
N SER A 35 4.71 2.21 6.47
CA SER A 35 6.16 2.09 6.39
C SER A 35 6.76 3.02 5.32
N LEU A 36 6.10 3.12 4.16
CA LEU A 36 6.51 4.02 3.07
C LEU A 36 6.33 5.49 3.43
N GLU A 37 5.25 5.84 4.12
CA GLU A 37 5.02 7.20 4.63
C GLU A 37 6.11 7.61 5.62
N SER A 38 6.44 6.73 6.58
CA SER A 38 7.53 6.97 7.53
C SER A 38 8.88 7.07 6.83
N ALA A 39 9.18 6.23 5.84
CA ALA A 39 10.43 6.28 5.08
C ALA A 39 10.54 7.58 4.27
N ASN A 40 9.46 8.01 3.63
CA ASN A 40 9.42 9.27 2.91
C ASN A 40 9.61 10.48 3.85
N ALA A 41 9.00 10.49 5.04
CA ALA A 41 9.20 11.55 6.03
C ALA A 41 10.68 11.63 6.48
N SER A 42 11.29 10.49 6.80
CA SER A 42 12.71 10.41 7.18
C SER A 42 13.64 10.87 6.05
N ALA A 43 13.33 10.53 4.81
CA ALA A 43 14.10 10.96 3.64
C ALA A 43 14.00 12.47 3.40
N GLN A 44 12.82 13.07 3.62
CA GLN A 44 12.62 14.52 3.51
C GLN A 44 13.39 15.28 4.61
N GLU A 45 13.40 14.77 5.84
CA GLU A 45 14.17 15.39 6.93
C GLU A 45 15.68 15.26 6.67
N SER A 46 16.12 14.11 6.15
CA SER A 46 17.51 13.89 5.74
C SER A 46 17.93 14.88 4.65
N LEU A 47 17.07 15.10 3.65
CA LEU A 47 17.31 16.10 2.62
C LEU A 47 17.44 17.50 3.22
N ARG A 48 16.52 17.91 4.09
CA ARG A 48 16.58 19.22 4.76
C ARG A 48 17.87 19.41 5.54
N LEU A 49 18.34 18.36 6.22
CA LEU A 49 19.59 18.41 6.96
C LEU A 49 20.79 18.60 6.02
N VAL A 50 20.82 17.87 4.90
CA VAL A 50 21.89 17.99 3.90
C VAL A 50 21.86 19.35 3.19
N GLU A 51 20.68 19.89 2.91
CA GLU A 51 20.52 21.26 2.37
C GLU A 51 21.13 22.31 3.30
N LYS A 52 20.88 22.20 4.61
CA LYS A 52 21.50 23.09 5.62
C LYS A 52 23.02 22.90 5.66
N GLN A 53 23.50 21.66 5.66
CA GLN A 53 24.94 21.39 5.65
C GLN A 53 25.62 21.94 4.39
N TYR A 54 24.98 21.81 3.22
CA TYR A 54 25.50 22.36 1.97
C TYR A 54 25.56 23.90 2.02
N ALA A 55 24.51 24.55 2.52
CA ALA A 55 24.48 26.00 2.70
C ALA A 55 25.56 26.52 3.66
N LEU A 56 25.98 25.70 4.62
CA LEU A 56 27.07 25.97 5.56
C LEU A 56 28.45 25.51 5.05
N GLY A 57 28.53 24.92 3.84
CA GLY A 57 29.77 24.36 3.27
C GLY A 57 30.23 23.05 3.92
N ALA A 58 29.42 22.46 4.81
CA ALA A 58 29.70 21.20 5.51
C ALA A 58 29.32 19.95 4.69
N ALA A 59 28.55 20.10 3.61
CA ALA A 59 28.27 19.03 2.65
C ALA A 59 28.66 19.46 1.22
N SER A 60 29.14 18.50 0.45
CA SER A 60 29.42 18.65 -0.98
C SER A 60 28.13 18.66 -1.81
N TYR A 61 28.21 19.22 -3.01
CA TYR A 61 27.10 19.19 -3.96
C TYR A 61 26.67 17.76 -4.34
N VAL A 62 27.60 16.80 -4.39
CA VAL A 62 27.29 15.39 -4.65
C VAL A 62 26.46 14.79 -3.51
N GLN A 63 26.77 15.11 -2.25
CA GLN A 63 25.96 14.68 -1.10
C GLN A 63 24.53 15.26 -1.17
N LEU A 64 24.39 16.54 -1.56
CA LEU A 64 23.08 17.15 -1.78
C LEU A 64 22.30 16.42 -2.88
N LEU A 65 22.92 16.15 -4.02
CA LEU A 65 22.28 15.46 -5.14
C LEU A 65 21.83 14.05 -4.75
N THR A 66 22.65 13.31 -4.00
CA THR A 66 22.30 11.97 -3.49
C THR A 66 21.11 12.04 -2.55
N ALA A 67 21.08 13.00 -1.63
CA ALA A 67 19.95 13.18 -0.71
C ALA A 67 18.66 13.54 -1.46
N GLN A 68 18.76 14.40 -2.50
CA GLN A 68 17.63 14.74 -3.37
C GLN A 68 17.11 13.52 -4.13
N GLN A 69 18.02 12.73 -4.73
CA GLN A 69 17.66 11.50 -5.43
C GLN A 69 16.93 10.52 -4.50
N GLN A 70 17.44 10.32 -3.29
CA GLN A 70 16.84 9.42 -2.31
C GLN A 70 15.45 9.90 -1.85
N ALA A 71 15.27 11.20 -1.62
CA ALA A 71 13.96 11.77 -1.30
C ALA A 71 12.97 11.60 -2.46
N GLN A 72 13.41 11.78 -3.71
CA GLN A 72 12.57 11.56 -4.89
C GLN A 72 12.16 10.09 -5.04
N GLN A 73 13.09 9.15 -4.86
CA GLN A 73 12.79 7.72 -4.95
C GLN A 73 11.74 7.29 -3.91
N ASN A 74 11.86 7.76 -2.67
CA ASN A 74 10.86 7.46 -1.63
C ASN A 74 9.49 8.05 -1.98
N ARG A 75 9.45 9.25 -2.56
CA ARG A 75 8.20 9.87 -3.02
C ARG A 75 7.55 9.07 -4.16
N ILE A 76 8.34 8.55 -5.10
CA ILE A 76 7.86 7.67 -6.16
C ILE A 76 7.25 6.39 -5.56
N ASN A 77 7.95 5.76 -4.61
CA ASN A 77 7.46 4.53 -3.97
C ASN A 77 6.14 4.78 -3.21
N LEU A 78 6.01 5.92 -2.53
CA LEU A 78 4.77 6.31 -1.85
C LEU A 78 3.61 6.49 -2.84
N ILE A 79 3.84 7.16 -3.97
CA ILE A 79 2.83 7.34 -5.02
C ILE A 79 2.41 5.99 -5.61
N ALA A 80 3.36 5.10 -5.86
CA ALA A 80 3.08 3.77 -6.39
C ALA A 80 2.20 2.94 -5.42
N ALA A 81 2.49 2.99 -4.12
CA ALA A 81 1.66 2.32 -3.11
C ALA A 81 0.25 2.93 -3.00
N GLN A 82 0.13 4.26 -3.09
CA GLN A 82 -1.18 4.93 -3.12
C GLN A 82 -1.99 4.52 -4.35
N ALA A 83 -1.35 4.40 -5.51
CA ALA A 83 -2.00 3.93 -6.73
C ALA A 83 -2.47 2.47 -6.59
N GLN A 84 -1.63 1.59 -6.02
CA GLN A 84 -2.00 0.19 -5.78
C GLN A 84 -3.23 0.08 -4.88
N ARG A 85 -3.28 0.84 -3.78
CA ARG A 85 -4.44 0.87 -2.88
C ARG A 85 -5.74 1.29 -3.58
N LEU A 86 -5.68 2.19 -4.56
CA LEU A 86 -6.85 2.58 -5.35
C LEU A 86 -7.32 1.45 -6.25
N VAL A 87 -6.40 0.69 -6.86
CA VAL A 87 -6.70 -0.50 -7.66
C VAL A 87 -7.34 -1.58 -6.78
N ASP A 88 -6.79 -1.84 -5.59
CA ASP A 88 -7.32 -2.85 -4.67
C ASP A 88 -8.70 -2.46 -4.15
N SER A 89 -8.92 -1.16 -3.87
CA SER A 89 -10.24 -0.64 -3.50
C SER A 89 -11.25 -0.85 -4.64
N ALA A 90 -10.88 -0.58 -5.88
CA ALA A 90 -11.75 -0.80 -7.04
C ALA A 90 -12.07 -2.29 -7.25
N ALA A 91 -11.08 -3.17 -7.09
CA ALA A 91 -11.27 -4.62 -7.16
C ALA A 91 -12.19 -5.12 -6.04
N LEU A 92 -12.04 -4.60 -4.81
CA LEU A 92 -12.93 -4.90 -3.69
C LEU A 92 -14.36 -4.45 -3.96
N TYR A 93 -14.57 -3.23 -4.48
CA TYR A 93 -15.90 -2.77 -4.88
C TYR A 93 -16.53 -3.65 -5.96
N GLN A 94 -15.75 -4.09 -6.96
CA GLN A 94 -16.23 -5.02 -7.97
C GLN A 94 -16.61 -6.39 -7.37
N ALA A 95 -15.81 -6.92 -6.45
CA ALA A 95 -16.11 -8.18 -5.77
C ALA A 95 -17.36 -8.10 -4.88
N MET A 96 -17.57 -6.97 -4.19
CA MET A 96 -18.75 -6.75 -3.35
C MET A 96 -20.03 -6.41 -4.15
N GLY A 97 -19.89 -5.82 -5.34
CA GLY A 97 -21.01 -5.48 -6.24
C GLY A 97 -21.33 -6.53 -7.30
N GLY A 98 -20.42 -7.50 -7.54
CA GLY A 98 -20.53 -8.53 -8.57
C GLY A 98 -20.56 -9.98 -8.05
N GLY A 99 -20.58 -10.18 -6.73
CA GLY A 99 -20.46 -11.49 -6.08
C GLY A 99 -21.72 -12.38 -6.06
N ASP A 100 -22.89 -11.89 -6.51
CA ASP A 100 -24.13 -12.67 -6.61
C ASP A 100 -24.81 -12.41 -7.96
N VAL A 101 -24.29 -12.99 -9.05
CA VAL A 101 -25.09 -13.51 -10.19
C VAL A 101 -24.18 -14.22 -11.20
N SER A 102 -23.92 -15.52 -10.99
CA SER A 102 -23.82 -16.56 -12.03
C SER A 102 -23.84 -17.94 -11.38
#